data_AF-A0AA37P7L1-F1
#
_entry.id   AF-A0AA37P7L1-F1
#
_cell.length_a   1.000
_cell.length_b   1.000
_cell.length_c   1.000
_cell.angle_alpha   90.00
_cell.angle_beta   90.00
_cell.angle_gamma   90.00
#
_symmetry.space_group_name_H-M   'P 1'
#
loop_
_entity.id
_entity.type
_entity.pdbx_description
1 polymer ?
#
loop_
_entity_poly.entity_id
_entity_poly.type
_entity_poly.pdbx_seq_one_letter_code
_entity_poly.pdbx_strand_id
1 'polypeptide(L)'
;MLAERNVDSVSLQNASDWVSIQARYGQWAWGPVIDGKLVRDTPSKQLSQGVKGSRLLTGNVADEGPYFIQQNITTQVDFVSFLQSNYPKLTTSNITQILGTYTQKFEGFLTSNSKEANNTDPGFATNGRNPPYATTVSNYATGWQQVANNFYAEATVICPSYWLADAYAAKKGGQAWRYQFSVQPAYHGLDVGSGSGTDVLLADVNTPNTSIILPLRRGLQIAWGDFIANGAPTLRGSGLNVTVWPQWRTGGDGVAQMLNANMTGGVPIEKESSFDGMVNLQITSYLPGDADDPPLQAVLDIVDGDVWEDGRGERCRMLSALSYWITE
;
A
#
# COMPACT_ATOMS: atom_id res chain seq x y z
N MET A 1 29.28 -8.99 20.14
CA MET A 1 28.35 -9.78 21.00
C MET A 1 28.55 -9.63 22.50
N LEU A 2 29.66 -10.06 23.14
CA LEU A 2 29.79 -9.91 24.61
C LEU A 2 30.06 -8.46 25.06
N ALA A 3 30.79 -7.68 24.27
CA ALA A 3 31.07 -6.27 24.57
C ALA A 3 29.80 -5.41 24.54
N GLU A 4 28.91 -5.62 23.56
CA GLU A 4 27.67 -4.83 23.39
C GLU A 4 26.66 -5.05 24.51
N ARG A 5 26.70 -6.20 25.21
CA ARG A 5 25.77 -6.51 26.30
C ARG A 5 26.03 -5.72 27.60
N ASN A 6 27.19 -5.09 27.70
CA ASN A 6 27.59 -4.29 28.87
C ASN A 6 27.58 -2.78 28.58
N VAL A 7 27.06 -2.37 27.42
CA VAL A 7 26.92 -0.97 27.00
C VAL A 7 25.55 -0.47 27.43
N ASP A 8 25.45 0.80 27.83
CA ASP A 8 24.19 1.40 28.22
C ASP A 8 23.25 1.62 27.01
N SER A 9 21.95 1.76 27.27
CA SER A 9 20.94 1.90 26.22
C SER A 9 21.07 3.15 25.37
N VAL A 10 21.65 4.25 25.89
CA VAL A 10 21.81 5.49 25.13
C VAL A 10 22.91 5.33 24.10
N SER A 11 24.03 4.73 24.50
CA SER A 11 25.12 4.39 23.58
C SER A 11 24.65 3.45 22.44
N LEU A 12 23.81 2.45 22.75
CA LEU A 12 23.23 1.56 21.75
C LEU A 12 22.23 2.26 20.82
N GLN A 13 21.38 3.16 21.34
CA GLN A 13 20.47 3.97 20.51
C GLN A 13 21.23 4.88 19.56
N ASN A 14 22.27 5.57 20.04
CA ASN A 14 23.11 6.42 19.20
C ASN A 14 23.79 5.60 18.10
N ALA A 15 24.35 4.44 18.43
CA ALA A 15 24.95 3.55 17.43
C ALA A 15 23.91 3.06 16.40
N SER A 16 22.69 2.71 16.86
CA SER A 16 21.59 2.33 15.98
C SER A 16 21.20 3.47 15.03
N ASP A 17 21.14 4.70 15.54
CA ASP A 17 20.84 5.89 14.74
C ASP A 17 21.89 6.10 13.64
N TRP A 18 23.18 6.00 14.00
CA TRP A 18 24.29 6.06 13.02
C TRP A 18 24.18 5.03 11.90
N VAL A 19 23.79 3.78 12.22
CA VAL A 19 23.58 2.75 11.19
C VAL A 19 22.37 3.10 10.32
N SER A 20 21.26 3.56 10.93
CA SER A 20 20.04 3.94 10.21
C SER A 20 20.26 5.12 9.26
N ILE A 21 20.94 6.19 9.68
CA ILE A 21 21.16 7.36 8.83
C ILE A 21 22.18 7.12 7.70
N GLN A 22 22.95 6.03 7.79
CA GLN A 22 23.84 5.57 6.72
C GLN A 22 23.14 4.62 5.74
N ALA A 23 21.94 4.14 6.07
CA ALA A 23 21.13 3.38 5.14
C ALA A 23 20.64 4.27 3.99
N ARG A 24 20.23 3.63 2.89
CA ARG A 24 19.60 4.34 1.78
C ARG A 24 18.24 4.89 2.23
N TYR A 25 17.83 6.01 1.63
CA TYR A 25 16.56 6.64 1.94
C TYR A 25 15.38 5.65 1.87
N GLY A 26 14.53 5.67 2.90
CA GLY A 26 13.36 4.81 2.99
C GLY A 26 13.65 3.30 3.14
N GLN A 27 14.91 2.91 3.34
CA GLN A 27 15.30 1.51 3.53
C GLN A 27 15.59 1.20 5.01
N TRP A 28 15.47 -0.08 5.36
CA TRP A 28 15.47 -0.53 6.75
C TRP A 28 16.83 -1.10 7.17
N ALA A 29 17.56 -0.38 8.02
CA ALA A 29 18.87 -0.84 8.53
C ALA A 29 18.77 -2.13 9.36
N TRP A 30 17.71 -2.28 10.13
CA TRP A 30 17.48 -3.42 11.01
C TRP A 30 16.14 -4.06 10.66
N GLY A 31 16.18 -5.31 10.17
CA GLY A 31 14.98 -6.05 9.78
C GLY A 31 15.10 -7.55 10.04
N PRO A 32 13.98 -8.30 9.90
CA PRO A 32 14.01 -9.75 9.97
C PRO A 32 14.94 -10.35 8.89
N VAL A 33 15.71 -11.36 9.26
CA VAL A 33 16.60 -12.09 8.34
C VAL A 33 16.25 -13.57 8.29
N ILE A 34 16.68 -14.25 7.23
CA ILE A 34 16.61 -15.71 7.14
C ILE A 34 17.64 -16.29 8.12
N ASP A 35 17.16 -16.69 9.30
CA ASP A 35 17.99 -17.22 10.39
C ASP A 35 18.10 -18.77 10.37
N GLY A 36 17.38 -19.41 9.43
CA GLY A 36 17.31 -20.87 9.30
C GLY A 36 16.53 -21.55 10.44
N LYS A 37 15.94 -20.79 11.36
CA LYS A 37 15.21 -21.28 12.53
C LYS A 37 13.75 -20.82 12.47
N LEU A 38 13.51 -19.56 12.83
CA LEU A 38 12.19 -18.92 12.79
C LEU A 38 11.80 -18.58 11.35
N VAL A 39 12.72 -17.96 10.60
CA VAL A 39 12.54 -17.61 9.19
C VAL A 39 13.53 -18.46 8.38
N ARG A 40 12.99 -19.44 7.65
CA ARG A 40 13.81 -20.46 6.95
C ARG A 40 14.05 -20.15 5.48
N ASP A 41 13.22 -19.30 4.90
CA ASP A 41 13.28 -18.91 3.49
C ASP A 41 12.57 -17.56 3.30
N THR A 42 12.51 -17.05 2.07
CA THR A 42 11.73 -15.84 1.77
C THR A 42 10.26 -16.02 2.16
N PRO A 43 9.58 -14.97 2.67
CA PRO A 43 8.18 -15.07 3.09
C PRO A 43 7.26 -15.62 1.99
N SER A 44 7.41 -15.17 0.75
CA SER A 44 6.64 -15.67 -0.41
C SER A 44 6.79 -17.18 -0.61
N LYS A 45 8.02 -17.73 -0.48
CA LYS A 45 8.28 -19.17 -0.63
C LYS A 45 7.78 -19.99 0.55
N GLN A 46 7.76 -19.42 1.75
CA GLN A 46 7.14 -20.08 2.90
C GLN A 46 5.61 -20.06 2.80
N LEU A 47 5.02 -18.95 2.33
CA LEU A 47 3.57 -18.83 2.14
C LEU A 47 3.05 -19.81 1.08
N SER A 48 3.81 -20.06 0.01
CA SER A 48 3.43 -21.05 -1.02
C SER A 48 3.42 -22.50 -0.51
N GLN A 49 4.07 -22.79 0.63
CA GLN A 49 4.03 -24.10 1.30
C GLN A 49 2.84 -24.22 2.27
N GLY A 50 2.07 -23.15 2.44
CA GLY A 50 0.86 -23.10 3.24
C GLY A 50 1.06 -22.44 4.61
N VAL A 51 -0.09 -22.11 5.23
CA VAL A 51 -0.15 -21.34 6.48
C VAL A 51 -0.69 -22.17 7.65
N LYS A 52 -0.27 -21.84 8.87
CA LYS A 52 -0.77 -22.48 10.09
C LYS A 52 -2.11 -21.90 10.57
N GLY A 53 -2.34 -20.61 10.40
CA GLY A 53 -3.60 -19.95 10.76
C GLY A 53 -4.80 -20.41 9.90
N SER A 54 -6.01 -20.18 10.40
CA SER A 54 -7.25 -20.58 9.71
C SER A 54 -7.91 -19.43 8.96
N ARG A 55 -7.71 -18.19 9.43
CA ARG A 55 -8.39 -17.00 8.92
C ARG A 55 -7.44 -15.82 8.85
N LEU A 56 -7.58 -15.01 7.82
CA LEU A 56 -6.79 -13.81 7.61
C LEU A 56 -7.69 -12.66 7.15
N LEU A 57 -7.49 -11.49 7.73
CA LEU A 57 -7.95 -10.22 7.18
C LEU A 57 -6.70 -9.36 6.98
N THR A 58 -6.51 -8.85 5.76
CA THR A 58 -5.30 -8.10 5.39
C THR A 58 -5.67 -6.91 4.50
N GLY A 59 -4.81 -5.90 4.45
CA GLY A 59 -5.11 -4.65 3.76
C GLY A 59 -3.88 -3.89 3.30
N ASN A 60 -4.14 -2.82 2.57
CA ASN A 60 -3.18 -1.77 2.24
C ASN A 60 -3.95 -0.46 2.00
N VAL A 61 -3.25 0.67 2.03
CA VAL A 61 -3.75 1.92 1.47
C VAL A 61 -3.36 2.04 -0.01
N ALA A 62 -4.02 2.91 -0.77
CA ALA A 62 -3.74 3.07 -2.21
C ALA A 62 -2.30 3.56 -2.50
N ASP A 63 -1.75 4.42 -1.65
CA ASP A 63 -0.45 5.07 -1.84
C ASP A 63 0.54 4.71 -0.70
N GLU A 64 0.94 3.45 -0.64
CA GLU A 64 1.90 2.96 0.38
C GLU A 64 3.33 3.50 0.18
N GLY A 65 3.72 3.79 -1.06
CA GLY A 65 5.12 4.02 -1.44
C GLY A 65 5.70 5.43 -1.26
N PRO A 66 4.96 6.54 -1.43
CA PRO A 66 5.56 7.87 -1.58
C PRO A 66 6.51 8.31 -0.45
N TYR A 67 6.28 7.89 0.80
CA TYR A 67 7.15 8.25 1.93
C TYR A 67 8.51 7.54 1.92
N PHE A 68 8.63 6.42 1.20
CA PHE A 68 9.81 5.55 1.23
C PHE A 68 10.71 5.71 0.01
N ILE A 69 10.33 6.60 -0.93
CA ILE A 69 11.07 6.81 -2.17
C ILE A 69 11.50 8.26 -2.30
N GLN A 70 12.74 8.48 -2.73
CA GLN A 70 13.19 9.83 -3.08
C GLN A 70 12.37 10.33 -4.27
N GLN A 71 11.84 11.54 -4.14
CA GLN A 71 10.95 12.10 -5.15
C GLN A 71 11.73 12.77 -6.30
N ASN A 72 12.71 12.07 -6.90
CA ASN A 72 13.60 12.59 -7.96
C ASN A 72 13.77 11.65 -9.17
N ILE A 73 12.83 10.73 -9.39
CA ILE A 73 12.87 9.72 -10.44
C ILE A 73 12.04 10.21 -11.63
N THR A 74 12.69 10.79 -12.65
CA THR A 74 12.00 11.45 -13.76
C THR A 74 12.14 10.71 -15.10
N THR A 75 13.04 9.73 -15.17
CA THR A 75 13.29 8.96 -16.38
C THR A 75 13.34 7.45 -16.11
N GLN A 76 13.31 6.68 -17.19
CA GLN A 76 13.56 5.23 -17.13
C GLN A 76 14.95 4.92 -16.56
N VAL A 77 15.96 5.76 -16.86
CA VAL A 77 17.33 5.56 -16.36
C VAL A 77 17.37 5.73 -14.85
N ASP A 78 16.64 6.72 -14.32
CA ASP A 78 16.54 6.92 -12.87
C ASP A 78 15.82 5.75 -12.21
N PHE A 79 14.72 5.27 -12.80
CA PHE A 79 14.00 4.11 -12.26
C PHE A 79 14.86 2.84 -12.26
N VAL A 80 15.64 2.58 -13.33
CA VAL A 80 16.58 1.46 -13.36
C VAL A 80 17.67 1.62 -12.30
N SER A 81 18.19 2.84 -12.12
CA SER A 81 19.19 3.14 -11.09
C SER A 81 18.63 2.94 -9.68
N PHE A 82 17.36 3.31 -9.46
CA PHE A 82 16.60 3.02 -8.24
C PHE A 82 16.48 1.52 -7.99
N LEU A 83 16.13 0.71 -9.00
CA LEU A 83 16.01 -0.74 -8.88
C LEU A 83 17.36 -1.39 -8.53
N GLN A 84 18.43 -1.04 -9.24
CA GLN A 84 19.78 -1.57 -8.98
C GLN A 84 20.31 -1.17 -7.61
N SER A 85 19.92 0.01 -7.15
CA SER A 85 20.32 0.54 -5.86
C SER A 85 19.64 -0.18 -4.70
N ASN A 86 18.32 -0.29 -4.74
CA ASN A 86 17.54 -0.85 -3.63
C ASN A 86 17.43 -2.37 -3.68
N TYR A 87 17.65 -2.99 -4.84
CA TYR A 87 17.55 -4.44 -5.01
C TYR A 87 18.80 -4.97 -5.73
N PRO A 88 19.97 -4.96 -5.07
CA PRO A 88 21.27 -5.20 -5.71
C PRO A 88 21.43 -6.61 -6.28
N LYS A 89 20.52 -7.54 -5.94
CA LYS A 89 20.50 -8.89 -6.50
C LYS A 89 19.84 -8.96 -7.87
N LEU A 90 19.02 -7.97 -8.26
CA LEU A 90 18.32 -7.98 -9.55
C LEU A 90 19.31 -8.15 -10.72
N THR A 91 19.03 -9.13 -11.58
CA THR A 91 19.75 -9.29 -12.83
C THR A 91 19.15 -8.39 -13.92
N THR A 92 19.89 -8.17 -15.01
CA THR A 92 19.38 -7.45 -16.19
C THR A 92 18.06 -8.03 -16.68
N SER A 93 17.91 -9.36 -16.70
CA SER A 93 16.66 -10.01 -17.10
C SER A 93 15.50 -9.69 -16.15
N ASN A 94 15.76 -9.57 -14.85
CA ASN A 94 14.72 -9.20 -13.90
C ASN A 94 14.28 -7.75 -14.11
N ILE A 95 15.23 -6.83 -14.35
CA ILE A 95 14.93 -5.42 -14.63
C ILE A 95 14.12 -5.28 -15.93
N THR A 96 14.49 -6.01 -17.00
CA THR A 96 13.71 -6.03 -18.24
C THR A 96 12.29 -6.52 -18.02
N GLN A 97 12.11 -7.56 -17.19
CA GLN A 97 10.78 -8.06 -16.84
C GLN A 97 9.95 -7.01 -16.07
N ILE A 98 10.56 -6.35 -15.07
CA ILE A 98 9.91 -5.28 -14.30
C ILE A 98 9.47 -4.13 -15.20
N LEU A 99 10.34 -3.65 -16.10
CA LEU A 99 9.99 -2.61 -17.07
C LEU A 99 8.84 -3.05 -17.98
N GLY A 100 8.91 -4.27 -18.54
CA GLY A 100 7.83 -4.83 -19.35
C GLY A 100 6.47 -4.82 -18.64
N THR A 101 6.47 -5.20 -17.37
CA THR A 101 5.25 -5.32 -16.56
C THR A 101 4.71 -3.99 -16.04
N TYR A 102 5.56 -3.02 -15.68
CA TYR A 102 5.11 -1.76 -15.08
C TYR A 102 4.95 -0.61 -16.08
N THR A 103 5.71 -0.61 -17.18
CA THR A 103 5.90 0.62 -17.97
C THR A 103 5.49 0.48 -19.42
N GLN A 104 5.66 -0.71 -20.01
CA GLN A 104 5.55 -0.91 -21.47
C GLN A 104 4.22 -0.43 -22.06
N LYS A 105 3.08 -0.71 -21.40
CA LYS A 105 1.74 -0.29 -21.87
C LYS A 105 1.55 1.23 -21.87
N PHE A 106 2.38 1.97 -21.12
CA PHE A 106 2.20 3.39 -20.85
C PHE A 106 3.43 4.24 -21.19
N GLU A 107 4.40 3.72 -21.95
CA GLU A 107 5.66 4.44 -22.26
C GLU A 107 5.43 5.85 -22.83
N GLY A 108 4.43 6.00 -23.71
CA GLY A 108 4.05 7.31 -24.23
C GLY A 108 3.57 8.27 -23.13
N PHE A 109 2.72 7.80 -22.22
CA PHE A 109 2.25 8.60 -21.08
C PHE A 109 3.41 8.96 -20.15
N LEU A 110 4.26 7.99 -19.81
CA LEU A 110 5.42 8.21 -18.94
C LEU A 110 6.39 9.23 -19.53
N THR A 111 6.66 9.15 -20.84
CA THR A 111 7.56 10.08 -21.53
C THR A 111 7.01 11.50 -21.54
N SER A 112 5.70 11.68 -21.74
CA SER A 112 5.08 13.01 -21.83
C SER A 112 4.74 13.65 -20.49
N ASN A 113 4.57 12.86 -19.42
CA ASN A 113 4.06 13.35 -18.13
C ASN A 113 5.04 13.25 -16.97
N SER A 114 6.26 12.73 -17.20
CA SER A 114 7.29 12.75 -16.14
C SER A 114 7.86 14.14 -15.98
N LYS A 115 7.86 14.64 -14.75
CA LYS A 115 8.29 15.98 -14.36
C LYS A 115 9.29 15.87 -13.20
N GLU A 116 10.13 16.90 -13.04
CA GLU A 116 11.08 17.02 -11.94
C GLU A 116 10.43 17.09 -10.55
N ALA A 117 11.22 16.69 -9.55
CA ALA A 117 10.88 16.53 -8.12
C ALA A 117 10.04 17.64 -7.48
N ASN A 118 10.24 18.88 -7.90
CA ASN A 118 9.55 20.06 -7.37
C ASN A 118 8.17 20.26 -8.02
N ASN A 119 7.54 19.18 -8.46
CA ASN A 119 6.24 19.25 -9.12
C ASN A 119 5.18 19.65 -8.09
N THR A 120 4.73 20.90 -8.22
CA THR A 120 3.59 21.50 -7.50
C THR A 120 2.26 21.20 -8.18
N ASP A 121 2.26 20.44 -9.28
CA ASP A 121 1.06 20.06 -10.00
C ASP A 121 0.27 19.08 -9.14
N PRO A 122 -0.97 19.41 -8.72
CA PRO A 122 -1.78 18.52 -7.89
C PRO A 122 -1.97 17.20 -8.65
N GLY A 123 -1.37 16.14 -8.10
CA GLY A 123 -1.68 14.80 -8.54
C GLY A 123 -3.16 14.53 -8.31
N PHE A 124 -3.77 13.67 -9.13
CA PHE A 124 -5.08 13.12 -8.84
C PHE A 124 -4.95 11.63 -8.63
N ALA A 125 -5.68 11.11 -7.65
CA ALA A 125 -5.74 9.67 -7.44
C ALA A 125 -6.42 9.00 -8.64
N THR A 126 -5.87 7.86 -9.07
CA THR A 126 -6.56 6.97 -9.98
C THR A 126 -7.87 6.45 -9.35
N ASN A 127 -8.84 6.09 -10.19
CA ASN A 127 -10.06 5.41 -9.73
C ASN A 127 -9.91 3.88 -9.63
N GLY A 128 -8.75 3.36 -10.04
CA GLY A 128 -8.38 1.94 -10.07
C GLY A 128 -9.12 1.03 -11.05
N ARG A 129 -10.09 1.58 -11.78
CA ARG A 129 -10.94 0.86 -12.74
C ARG A 129 -10.59 1.18 -14.19
N ASN A 130 -10.17 2.42 -14.47
CA ASN A 130 -9.88 2.91 -15.82
C ASN A 130 -8.56 3.70 -15.84
N PRO A 131 -7.85 3.74 -16.98
CA PRO A 131 -6.65 4.54 -17.11
C PRO A 131 -6.92 6.03 -16.86
N PRO A 132 -5.94 6.81 -16.38
CA PRO A 132 -4.62 6.36 -15.90
C PRO A 132 -4.69 5.60 -14.55
N TYR A 133 -3.77 4.66 -14.36
CA TYR A 133 -3.73 3.74 -13.20
C TYR A 133 -2.63 4.13 -12.20
N ALA A 134 -2.60 3.46 -11.05
CA ALA A 134 -1.60 3.65 -10.00
C ALA A 134 -0.16 3.43 -10.48
N THR A 135 0.04 2.71 -11.59
CA THR A 135 1.35 2.55 -12.25
C THR A 135 1.86 3.84 -12.90
N THR A 136 1.00 4.83 -13.13
CA THR A 136 1.37 6.06 -13.85
C THR A 136 0.95 7.36 -13.16
N VAL A 137 -0.08 7.33 -12.31
CA VAL A 137 -0.56 8.52 -11.57
C VAL A 137 -1.04 8.18 -10.16
N SER A 138 -0.83 9.10 -9.23
CA SER A 138 -1.49 9.19 -7.93
C SER A 138 -1.62 10.64 -7.49
N ASN A 139 -2.10 10.85 -6.27
CA ASN A 139 -2.10 12.15 -5.60
C ASN A 139 -0.69 12.69 -5.30
N TYR A 140 0.33 11.83 -5.35
CA TYR A 140 1.71 12.18 -4.99
C TYR A 140 2.61 12.42 -6.19
N ALA A 141 2.36 11.72 -7.30
CA ALA A 141 3.24 11.78 -8.45
C ALA A 141 2.55 11.35 -9.74
N THR A 142 3.14 11.76 -10.86
CA THR A 142 2.81 11.27 -12.21
C THR A 142 4.09 10.84 -12.92
N GLY A 143 3.99 9.90 -13.85
CA GLY A 143 5.13 9.46 -14.66
C GLY A 143 6.07 8.52 -13.92
N TRP A 144 7.37 8.60 -14.21
CA TRP A 144 8.38 7.69 -13.67
C TRP A 144 8.49 7.70 -12.15
N GLN A 145 8.21 8.84 -11.50
CA GLN A 145 8.18 8.92 -10.04
C GLN A 145 7.06 8.06 -9.47
N GLN A 146 5.88 8.09 -10.11
CA GLN A 146 4.77 7.25 -9.68
C GLN A 146 5.03 5.77 -9.96
N VAL A 147 5.71 5.44 -11.07
CA VAL A 147 6.16 4.05 -11.31
C VAL A 147 7.00 3.56 -10.14
N ALA A 148 7.95 4.37 -9.66
CA ALA A 148 8.80 4.03 -8.53
C ALA A 148 8.03 3.90 -7.21
N ASN A 149 7.16 4.88 -6.91
CA ASN A 149 6.30 4.86 -5.72
C ASN A 149 5.42 3.59 -5.72
N ASN A 150 4.75 3.28 -6.84
CA ASN A 150 3.89 2.11 -6.95
C ASN A 150 4.65 0.78 -6.97
N PHE A 151 5.83 0.72 -7.61
CA PHE A 151 6.68 -0.47 -7.58
C PHE A 151 7.10 -0.80 -6.14
N TYR A 152 7.58 0.19 -5.40
CA TYR A 152 7.98 -0.01 -4.00
C TYR A 152 6.79 -0.40 -3.12
N ALA A 153 5.66 0.30 -3.27
CA ALA A 153 4.40 -0.04 -2.60
C ALA A 153 4.03 -1.52 -2.81
N GLU A 154 4.09 -1.98 -4.07
CA GLU A 154 3.74 -3.35 -4.44
C GLU A 154 4.76 -4.38 -3.96
N ALA A 155 6.06 -4.11 -4.10
CA ALA A 155 7.12 -5.00 -3.65
C ALA A 155 7.14 -5.19 -2.12
N THR A 156 6.88 -4.11 -1.37
CA THR A 156 7.12 -4.07 0.08
C THR A 156 5.85 -4.28 0.92
N VAL A 157 4.68 -3.83 0.45
CA VAL A 157 3.44 -3.85 1.27
C VAL A 157 2.27 -4.52 0.55
N ILE A 158 1.89 -4.03 -0.63
CA ILE A 158 0.63 -4.41 -1.28
C ILE A 158 0.66 -5.88 -1.73
N CYS A 159 1.69 -6.34 -2.43
CA CYS A 159 1.74 -7.72 -2.91
C CYS A 159 2.02 -8.76 -1.82
N PRO A 160 2.84 -8.49 -0.78
CA PRO A 160 2.87 -9.34 0.41
C PRO A 160 1.49 -9.59 1.02
N SER A 161 0.62 -8.57 1.06
CA SER A 161 -0.79 -8.75 1.45
C SER A 161 -1.59 -9.64 0.47
N TYR A 162 -1.30 -9.60 -0.85
CA TYR A 162 -1.91 -10.54 -1.81
C TYR A 162 -1.44 -11.98 -1.53
N TRP A 163 -0.14 -12.20 -1.34
CA TRP A 163 0.42 -13.54 -1.12
C TRP A 163 -0.11 -14.17 0.17
N LEU A 164 -0.29 -13.36 1.22
CA LEU A 164 -0.95 -13.80 2.45
C LEU A 164 -2.41 -14.22 2.18
N ALA A 165 -3.18 -13.40 1.47
CA ALA A 165 -4.57 -13.70 1.14
C ALA A 165 -4.70 -14.98 0.28
N ASP A 166 -3.85 -15.14 -0.74
CA ASP A 166 -3.81 -16.33 -1.58
C ASP A 166 -3.45 -17.59 -0.77
N ALA A 167 -2.44 -17.52 0.11
CA ALA A 167 -2.00 -18.66 0.91
C ALA A 167 -3.07 -19.14 1.90
N TYR A 168 -3.83 -18.22 2.51
CA TYR A 168 -4.95 -18.57 3.38
C TYR A 168 -6.15 -19.10 2.59
N ALA A 169 -6.45 -18.53 1.42
CA ALA A 169 -7.57 -18.96 0.58
C ALA A 169 -7.32 -20.35 -0.06
N ALA A 170 -6.08 -20.67 -0.42
CA ALA A 170 -5.70 -21.96 -1.00
C ALA A 170 -5.64 -23.10 0.05
N LYS A 171 -5.52 -22.77 1.34
CA LYS A 171 -5.50 -23.77 2.40
C LYS A 171 -6.88 -24.43 2.54
N LYS A 172 -6.94 -25.76 2.64
CA LYS A 172 -8.18 -26.49 2.94
C LYS A 172 -8.81 -25.99 4.23
N GLY A 173 -10.03 -25.45 4.15
CA GLY A 173 -10.76 -24.85 5.27
C GLY A 173 -10.22 -23.50 5.74
N GLY A 174 -9.24 -22.93 5.02
CA GLY A 174 -8.74 -21.58 5.23
C GLY A 174 -9.67 -20.54 4.61
N GLN A 175 -9.65 -19.33 5.17
CA GLN A 175 -10.47 -18.21 4.73
C GLN A 175 -9.62 -16.94 4.74
N ALA A 176 -9.79 -16.08 3.73
CA ALA A 176 -9.10 -14.81 3.66
C ALA A 176 -10.06 -13.69 3.24
N TRP A 177 -9.83 -12.50 3.74
CA TRP A 177 -10.49 -11.26 3.32
C TRP A 177 -9.43 -10.19 3.10
N ARG A 178 -9.65 -9.35 2.09
CA ARG A 178 -8.71 -8.32 1.70
C ARG A 178 -9.42 -7.00 1.42
N TYR A 179 -8.81 -5.87 1.84
CA TYR A 179 -9.25 -4.54 1.42
C TYR A 179 -8.11 -3.67 0.87
N GLN A 180 -8.45 -2.67 0.07
CA GLN A 180 -7.64 -1.47 -0.15
C GLN A 180 -8.39 -0.28 0.43
N PHE A 181 -7.71 0.58 1.18
CA PHE A 181 -8.21 1.89 1.60
C PHE A 181 -7.77 2.95 0.59
N SER A 182 -8.72 3.57 -0.08
CA SER A 182 -8.49 4.48 -1.22
C SER A 182 -8.89 5.93 -0.95
N VAL A 183 -9.28 6.27 0.29
CA VAL A 183 -9.66 7.64 0.62
C VAL A 183 -8.42 8.53 0.60
N GLN A 184 -8.46 9.57 -0.23
CA GLN A 184 -7.36 10.50 -0.38
C GLN A 184 -7.07 11.23 0.95
N PRO A 185 -5.79 11.39 1.32
CA PRO A 185 -4.62 11.15 0.49
C PRO A 185 -4.06 9.70 0.51
N ALA A 186 -4.70 8.76 1.21
CA ALA A 186 -4.41 7.32 1.14
C ALA A 186 -2.94 6.90 1.37
N TYR A 187 -2.21 7.62 2.21
CA TYR A 187 -0.84 7.24 2.54
C TYR A 187 -0.74 6.16 3.62
N HIS A 188 0.46 5.55 3.68
CA HIS A 188 0.83 4.50 4.63
C HIS A 188 0.36 4.78 6.07
N GLY A 189 -0.55 3.94 6.57
CA GLY A 189 -1.06 4.00 7.95
C GLY A 189 -2.30 4.90 8.15
N LEU A 190 -2.74 5.64 7.14
CA LEU A 190 -3.93 6.52 7.26
C LEU A 190 -5.21 5.73 7.60
N ASP A 191 -5.32 4.49 7.13
CA ASP A 191 -6.43 3.59 7.42
C ASP A 191 -6.42 3.06 8.86
N VAL A 192 -5.35 3.28 9.62
CA VAL A 192 -5.23 2.96 11.04
C VAL A 192 -5.41 4.23 11.90
N GLY A 193 -4.59 5.25 11.63
CA GLY A 193 -4.57 6.54 12.29
C GLY A 193 -3.25 7.29 12.03
N SER A 194 -3.24 8.63 12.15
CA SER A 194 -2.06 9.42 11.79
C SER A 194 -1.78 10.62 12.70
N GLY A 195 -0.50 10.83 13.03
CA GLY A 195 0.18 12.07 13.45
C GLY A 195 -0.30 12.86 14.68
N SER A 196 -1.60 12.89 14.97
CA SER A 196 -2.22 13.58 16.10
C SER A 196 -3.69 13.16 16.35
N GLY A 197 -4.26 12.32 15.49
CA GLY A 197 -5.66 11.87 15.55
C GLY A 197 -5.80 10.41 15.14
N THR A 198 -6.55 9.66 15.93
CA THR A 198 -7.02 8.33 15.57
C THR A 198 -8.13 8.50 14.53
N ASP A 199 -7.84 8.32 13.24
CA ASP A 199 -8.74 8.80 12.16
C ASP A 199 -9.66 7.72 11.57
N VAL A 200 -9.28 6.44 11.64
CA VAL A 200 -10.08 5.33 11.07
C VAL A 200 -10.20 4.14 12.03
N LEU A 201 -9.31 3.14 11.98
CA LEU A 201 -9.50 1.91 12.76
C LEU A 201 -9.31 2.10 14.26
N LEU A 202 -8.36 2.95 14.65
CA LEU A 202 -8.10 3.23 16.07
C LEU A 202 -8.90 4.44 16.60
N ALA A 203 -9.71 5.06 15.74
CA ALA A 203 -10.55 6.21 16.09
C ALA A 203 -11.60 5.90 17.14
N ASP A 204 -11.85 6.83 18.05
CA ASP A 204 -13.16 6.83 18.71
C ASP A 204 -14.25 6.92 17.61
N VAL A 205 -15.28 6.08 17.73
CA VAL A 205 -16.36 6.04 16.74
C VAL A 205 -17.06 7.40 16.61
N ASN A 206 -17.01 8.24 17.65
CA ASN A 206 -17.61 9.56 17.68
C ASN A 206 -16.60 10.70 17.53
N THR A 207 -15.35 10.43 17.12
CA THR A 207 -14.36 11.51 16.85
C THR A 207 -15.00 12.56 15.94
N PRO A 208 -15.16 13.81 16.40
CA PRO A 208 -15.72 14.89 15.61
C PRO A 208 -14.66 15.40 14.61
N ASN A 209 -15.11 16.06 13.54
CA ASN A 209 -14.25 16.80 12.61
C ASN A 209 -13.11 16.00 11.95
N THR A 210 -13.32 14.70 11.73
CA THR A 210 -12.39 13.88 10.94
C THR A 210 -12.73 14.00 9.45
N SER A 211 -11.70 14.01 8.60
CA SER A 211 -11.86 13.95 7.14
C SER A 211 -12.46 12.62 6.66
N ILE A 212 -12.53 11.62 7.55
CA ILE A 212 -13.13 10.31 7.30
C ILE A 212 -14.52 10.25 7.95
N ILE A 213 -15.54 10.27 7.09
CA ILE A 213 -16.93 10.31 7.53
C ILE A 213 -17.32 9.08 8.34
N LEU A 214 -18.24 9.28 9.29
CA LEU A 214 -18.73 8.26 10.21
C LEU A 214 -19.17 6.95 9.52
N PRO A 215 -19.93 6.96 8.40
CA PRO A 215 -20.29 5.73 7.68
C PRO A 215 -19.10 4.83 7.33
N LEU A 216 -18.02 5.40 6.79
CA LEU A 216 -16.85 4.63 6.39
C LEU A 216 -16.08 4.11 7.61
N ARG A 217 -15.77 5.00 8.55
CA ARG A 217 -15.03 4.65 9.78
C ARG A 217 -15.77 3.58 10.57
N ARG A 218 -17.06 3.76 10.83
CA ARG A 218 -17.89 2.79 11.55
C ARG A 218 -18.00 1.46 10.80
N GLY A 219 -18.14 1.51 9.48
CA GLY A 219 -18.16 0.30 8.63
C GLY A 219 -16.89 -0.53 8.79
N LEU A 220 -15.72 0.10 8.68
CA LEU A 220 -14.42 -0.58 8.83
C LEU A 220 -14.17 -1.08 10.26
N GLN A 221 -14.48 -0.27 11.28
CA GLN A 221 -14.34 -0.69 12.69
C GLN A 221 -15.23 -1.89 13.03
N ILE A 222 -16.47 -1.91 12.55
CA ILE A 222 -17.37 -3.06 12.74
C ILE A 222 -16.84 -4.28 11.97
N ALA A 223 -16.35 -4.10 10.74
CA ALA A 223 -15.79 -5.19 9.95
C ALA A 223 -14.62 -5.88 10.67
N TRP A 224 -13.68 -5.10 11.19
CA TRP A 224 -12.57 -5.63 12.00
C TRP A 224 -13.06 -6.26 13.31
N GLY A 225 -14.00 -5.61 14.00
CA GLY A 225 -14.61 -6.16 15.22
C GLY A 225 -15.30 -7.50 15.00
N ASP A 226 -16.03 -7.65 13.89
CA ASP A 226 -16.68 -8.90 13.50
C ASP A 226 -15.69 -9.97 13.10
N PHE A 227 -14.61 -9.61 12.39
CA PHE A 227 -13.54 -10.55 12.11
C PHE A 227 -12.91 -11.07 13.40
N ILE A 228 -12.65 -10.20 14.37
CA ILE A 228 -12.06 -10.57 15.67
C ILE A 228 -13.01 -11.45 16.49
N ALA A 229 -14.28 -11.04 16.62
CA ALA A 229 -15.24 -11.71 17.50
C ALA A 229 -15.86 -12.96 16.87
N ASN A 230 -16.12 -12.94 15.57
CA ASN A 230 -16.92 -13.95 14.86
C ASN A 230 -16.13 -14.70 13.78
N GLY A 231 -14.90 -14.28 13.47
CA GLY A 231 -14.06 -14.91 12.46
C GLY A 231 -14.41 -14.55 11.02
N ALA A 232 -15.29 -13.59 10.76
CA ALA A 232 -15.55 -13.09 9.42
C ALA A 232 -15.95 -11.61 9.48
N PRO A 233 -15.38 -10.73 8.64
CA PRO A 233 -15.81 -9.35 8.58
C PRO A 233 -17.20 -9.25 7.96
N THR A 234 -17.95 -8.24 8.41
CA THR A 234 -19.18 -7.81 7.74
C THR A 234 -19.11 -6.30 7.50
N LEU A 235 -19.94 -5.79 6.62
CA LEU A 235 -20.07 -4.35 6.38
C LEU A 235 -21.33 -3.78 7.05
N ARG A 236 -21.86 -4.49 8.06
CA ARG A 236 -23.03 -4.05 8.81
C ARG A 236 -22.68 -2.77 9.58
N GLY A 237 -23.60 -1.81 9.58
CA GLY A 237 -23.39 -0.53 10.28
C GLY A 237 -22.56 0.52 9.52
N SER A 238 -22.19 0.24 8.26
CA SER A 238 -21.74 1.28 7.32
C SER A 238 -22.85 2.26 6.93
N GLY A 239 -24.13 1.90 7.17
CA GLY A 239 -25.29 2.65 6.67
C GLY A 239 -25.51 2.48 5.16
N LEU A 240 -24.69 1.67 4.48
CA LEU A 240 -24.81 1.33 3.07
C LEU A 240 -25.63 0.04 2.88
N ASN A 241 -26.16 -0.17 1.68
CA ASN A 241 -26.89 -1.39 1.32
C ASN A 241 -26.00 -2.64 1.29
N VAL A 242 -24.68 -2.47 1.14
CA VAL A 242 -23.72 -3.57 1.13
C VAL A 242 -23.40 -3.98 2.56
N THR A 243 -23.75 -5.21 2.93
CA THR A 243 -23.54 -5.76 4.27
C THR A 243 -22.55 -6.94 4.29
N VAL A 244 -22.23 -7.50 3.13
CA VAL A 244 -21.38 -8.69 2.98
C VAL A 244 -20.01 -8.28 2.48
N TRP A 245 -18.97 -8.73 3.17
CA TRP A 245 -17.59 -8.72 2.67
C TRP A 245 -17.22 -10.14 2.26
N PRO A 246 -17.19 -10.45 0.95
CA PRO A 246 -16.87 -11.78 0.46
C PRO A 246 -15.41 -12.16 0.74
N GLN A 247 -15.15 -13.46 0.86
CA GLN A 247 -13.79 -13.97 0.95
C GLN A 247 -13.01 -13.65 -0.32
N TRP A 248 -11.72 -13.35 -0.17
CA TRP A 248 -10.77 -13.08 -1.24
C TRP A 248 -10.89 -14.09 -2.38
N ARG A 249 -10.80 -15.39 -2.07
CA ARG A 249 -11.11 -16.51 -2.98
C ARG A 249 -11.69 -17.64 -2.15
N THR A 250 -12.45 -18.53 -2.78
CA THR A 250 -12.98 -19.73 -2.13
C THR A 250 -12.23 -20.96 -2.64
N GLY A 251 -11.51 -21.66 -1.77
CA GLY A 251 -10.74 -22.85 -2.14
C GLY A 251 -9.49 -22.56 -2.98
N GLY A 252 -9.06 -21.30 -3.05
CA GLY A 252 -7.92 -20.85 -3.87
C GLY A 252 -8.29 -20.47 -5.31
N ASP A 253 -9.52 -20.75 -5.73
CA ASP A 253 -9.99 -20.50 -7.10
C ASP A 253 -11.01 -19.35 -7.16
N GLY A 254 -11.32 -18.91 -8.38
CA GLY A 254 -12.33 -17.88 -8.67
C GLY A 254 -11.76 -16.47 -8.65
N VAL A 255 -12.65 -15.47 -8.62
CA VAL A 255 -12.28 -14.05 -8.66
C VAL A 255 -11.69 -13.60 -7.32
N ALA A 256 -10.60 -12.82 -7.36
CA ALA A 256 -9.97 -12.20 -6.20
C ALA A 256 -10.84 -11.05 -5.65
N GLN A 257 -11.80 -11.34 -4.78
CA GLN A 257 -12.72 -10.34 -4.24
C GLN A 257 -12.02 -9.44 -3.21
N MET A 258 -11.77 -8.17 -3.56
CA MET A 258 -11.20 -7.16 -2.67
C MET A 258 -12.26 -6.13 -2.29
N LEU A 259 -12.34 -5.75 -1.03
CA LEU A 259 -13.06 -4.54 -0.64
C LEU A 259 -12.25 -3.30 -1.03
N ASN A 260 -12.79 -2.42 -1.86
CA ASN A 260 -12.28 -1.06 -2.02
C ASN A 260 -13.04 -0.15 -1.05
N ALA A 261 -12.37 0.29 0.01
CA ALA A 261 -12.89 1.24 0.97
C ALA A 261 -12.54 2.67 0.53
N ASN A 262 -13.52 3.39 -0.01
CA ASN A 262 -13.31 4.69 -0.64
C ASN A 262 -14.35 5.73 -0.18
N MET A 263 -14.13 6.99 -0.56
CA MET A 263 -15.07 8.09 -0.42
C MET A 263 -15.20 8.86 -1.73
N THR A 264 -16.37 9.44 -1.98
CA THR A 264 -16.66 10.31 -3.12
C THR A 264 -17.40 11.57 -2.66
N GLY A 265 -17.54 12.54 -3.55
CA GLY A 265 -18.14 13.84 -3.22
C GLY A 265 -17.19 14.73 -2.39
N GLY A 266 -17.76 15.69 -1.69
CA GLY A 266 -17.02 16.73 -0.99
C GLY A 266 -16.42 17.77 -1.94
N VAL A 267 -15.70 18.71 -1.35
CA VAL A 267 -14.98 19.79 -2.02
C VAL A 267 -13.49 19.48 -1.96
N PRO A 268 -12.75 19.53 -3.09
CA PRO A 268 -11.31 19.33 -3.08
C PRO A 268 -10.62 20.47 -2.31
N ILE A 269 -9.71 20.08 -1.43
CA ILE A 269 -8.83 20.99 -0.70
C ILE A 269 -7.40 20.55 -0.98
N GLU A 270 -6.63 21.46 -1.55
CA GLU A 270 -5.21 21.27 -1.79
C GLU A 270 -4.42 21.82 -0.61
N LYS A 271 -3.49 21.02 -0.11
CA LYS A 271 -2.58 21.44 0.95
C LYS A 271 -1.16 21.05 0.60
N GLU A 272 -0.28 22.05 0.65
CA GLU A 272 1.15 21.81 0.62
C GLU A 272 1.54 20.96 1.84
N SER A 273 2.07 19.78 1.55
CA SER A 273 2.54 18.84 2.56
C SER A 273 4.02 18.62 2.36
N SER A 274 4.79 18.81 3.44
CA SER A 274 6.23 18.55 3.43
C SER A 274 6.48 17.06 3.64
N PHE A 275 7.27 16.47 2.75
CA PHE A 275 7.70 15.09 2.80
C PHE A 275 9.17 15.05 3.21
N ASP A 276 9.40 14.65 4.46
CA ASP A 276 10.71 14.53 5.11
C ASP A 276 11.58 15.80 5.02
N GLY A 277 10.96 16.98 4.92
CA GLY A 277 11.67 18.26 4.82
C GLY A 277 12.45 18.48 3.51
N MET A 278 12.37 17.55 2.54
CA MET A 278 13.14 17.60 1.30
C MET A 278 12.32 18.03 0.09
N VAL A 279 11.05 17.61 0.01
CA VAL A 279 10.12 18.03 -1.05
C VAL A 279 8.80 18.46 -0.46
N ASN A 280 8.15 19.43 -1.09
CA ASN A 280 6.80 19.84 -0.77
C ASN A 280 5.91 19.49 -1.96
N LEU A 281 4.86 18.73 -1.70
CA LEU A 281 3.89 18.32 -2.72
C LEU A 281 2.54 18.97 -2.42
N GLN A 282 1.82 19.37 -3.47
CA GLN A 282 0.42 19.76 -3.35
C GLN A 282 -0.42 18.49 -3.31
N ILE A 283 -1.01 18.22 -2.13
CA ILE A 283 -1.81 17.03 -1.90
C ILE A 283 -3.29 17.41 -1.86
N THR A 284 -4.09 16.73 -2.68
CA THR A 284 -5.53 16.93 -2.73
C THR A 284 -6.23 16.02 -1.71
N SER A 285 -7.09 16.58 -0.88
CA SER A 285 -8.02 15.84 -0.01
C SER A 285 -9.44 16.34 -0.23
N TYR A 286 -10.44 15.70 0.35
CA TYR A 286 -11.85 16.13 0.20
C TYR A 286 -12.48 16.39 1.57
N LEU A 287 -13.11 17.55 1.73
CA LEU A 287 -13.83 17.95 2.93
C LEU A 287 -15.33 18.15 2.64
N PRO A 288 -16.21 18.12 3.66
CA PRO A 288 -17.58 18.58 3.49
C PRO A 288 -17.63 20.02 2.96
N GLY A 289 -18.46 20.25 1.94
CA GLY A 289 -18.75 21.58 1.40
C GLY A 289 -20.04 22.18 1.96
N ASP A 290 -20.53 23.21 1.27
CA ASP A 290 -21.81 23.86 1.57
C ASP A 290 -23.01 23.00 1.08
N ALA A 291 -24.22 23.48 1.31
CA ALA A 291 -25.45 22.74 0.94
C ALA A 291 -25.59 22.46 -0.57
N ASP A 292 -24.92 23.23 -1.42
CA ASP A 292 -24.91 23.08 -2.88
C ASP A 292 -23.80 22.12 -3.38
N ASP A 293 -22.84 21.76 -2.52
CA ASP A 293 -21.77 20.84 -2.85
C ASP A 293 -22.20 19.38 -2.67
N PRO A 294 -21.69 18.44 -3.49
CA PRO A 294 -21.91 17.03 -3.28
C PRO A 294 -21.45 16.62 -1.88
N PRO A 295 -22.28 15.95 -1.05
CA PRO A 295 -21.84 15.52 0.27
C PRO A 295 -20.78 14.42 0.14
N LEU A 296 -19.88 14.34 1.11
CA LEU A 296 -18.99 13.18 1.24
C LEU A 296 -19.81 11.90 1.44
N GLN A 297 -19.56 10.89 0.62
CA GLN A 297 -20.25 9.61 0.64
C GLN A 297 -19.26 8.46 0.72
N ALA A 298 -19.56 7.48 1.57
CA ALA A 298 -18.75 6.27 1.71
C ALA A 298 -19.08 5.33 0.55
N VAL A 299 -18.04 4.80 -0.09
CA VAL A 299 -18.16 3.83 -1.17
C VAL A 299 -17.39 2.58 -0.75
N LEU A 300 -18.15 1.52 -0.44
CA LEU A 300 -17.63 0.21 -0.07
C LEU A 300 -17.97 -0.79 -1.18
N ASP A 301 -17.08 -0.88 -2.16
CA ASP A 301 -17.28 -1.72 -3.33
C ASP A 301 -16.46 -3.00 -3.24
N ILE A 302 -17.01 -4.09 -3.78
CA ILE A 302 -16.21 -5.28 -4.06
C ILE A 302 -15.67 -5.18 -5.48
N VAL A 303 -14.35 -5.27 -5.61
CA VAL A 303 -13.61 -5.20 -6.87
C VAL A 303 -12.81 -6.47 -7.08
N ASP A 304 -12.43 -6.73 -8.33
CA ASP A 304 -11.54 -7.84 -8.66
C ASP A 304 -10.08 -7.39 -8.51
N GLY A 305 -9.43 -7.87 -7.45
CA GLY A 305 -8.06 -7.58 -7.12
C GLY A 305 -7.03 -8.07 -8.12
N ASP A 306 -7.36 -9.05 -8.99
CA ASP A 306 -6.44 -9.50 -10.04
C ASP A 306 -6.31 -8.45 -11.15
N VAL A 307 -7.43 -7.84 -11.57
CA VAL A 307 -7.46 -6.85 -12.66
C VAL A 307 -7.35 -5.40 -12.18
N TRP A 308 -7.51 -5.16 -10.88
CA TRP A 308 -7.38 -3.84 -10.25
C TRP A 308 -6.10 -3.13 -10.66
N GLU A 309 -6.18 -1.83 -10.96
CA GLU A 309 -5.03 -0.98 -11.29
C GLU A 309 -4.15 -1.54 -12.42
N ASP A 310 -4.74 -1.88 -13.56
CA ASP A 310 -4.08 -2.51 -14.71
C ASP A 310 -3.45 -3.87 -14.42
N GLY A 311 -4.20 -4.77 -13.80
CA GLY A 311 -3.71 -6.14 -13.63
C GLY A 311 -2.71 -6.30 -12.48
N ARG A 312 -2.96 -5.67 -11.33
CA ARG A 312 -2.10 -5.80 -10.14
C ARG A 312 -1.81 -7.25 -9.75
N GLY A 313 -2.75 -8.18 -9.95
CA GLY A 313 -2.53 -9.60 -9.69
C GLY A 313 -1.36 -10.17 -10.50
N GLU A 314 -1.18 -9.75 -11.75
CA GLU A 314 -0.03 -10.15 -12.58
C GLU A 314 1.28 -9.62 -11.99
N ARG A 315 1.30 -8.34 -11.61
CA ARG A 315 2.46 -7.71 -10.97
C ARG A 315 2.85 -8.40 -9.67
N CYS A 316 1.86 -8.74 -8.83
CA CYS A 316 2.11 -9.46 -7.59
C CYS A 316 2.61 -10.89 -7.80
N ARG A 317 2.18 -11.59 -8.86
CA ARG A 317 2.74 -12.90 -9.22
C ARG A 317 4.19 -12.78 -9.70
N MET A 318 4.49 -11.77 -10.53
CA MET A 318 5.86 -11.47 -10.95
C MET A 318 6.76 -11.21 -9.73
N LEU A 319 6.35 -10.32 -8.83
CA LEU A 319 7.11 -9.99 -7.62
C LEU A 319 7.31 -11.20 -6.69
N SER A 320 6.32 -12.08 -6.56
CA SER A 320 6.48 -13.33 -5.81
C SER A 320 7.58 -14.21 -6.42
N ALA A 321 7.60 -14.35 -7.75
CA ALA A 321 8.62 -15.10 -8.47
C ALA A 321 10.01 -14.44 -8.33
N LEU A 322 10.06 -13.11 -8.23
CA LEU A 322 11.28 -12.34 -8.02
C LEU A 322 11.72 -12.21 -6.56
N SER A 323 10.99 -12.80 -5.60
CA SER A 323 11.19 -12.56 -4.16
C SER A 323 12.60 -12.78 -3.60
N TYR A 324 13.43 -13.63 -4.22
CA TYR A 324 14.83 -13.78 -3.83
C TYR A 324 15.70 -12.57 -4.28
N TRP A 325 15.35 -11.96 -5.41
CA TRP A 325 16.10 -10.87 -6.04
C TRP A 325 15.66 -9.49 -5.57
N ILE A 326 14.40 -9.34 -5.13
CA ILE A 326 13.85 -8.10 -4.57
C ILE A 326 13.99 -8.02 -3.04
N THR A 327 14.91 -8.79 -2.44
CA THR A 327 15.33 -8.51 -1.06
C THR A 327 16.24 -7.29 -1.07
N GLU A 328 15.86 -6.27 -0.30
CA GLU A 328 16.67 -5.07 -0.02
C GLU A 328 18.07 -5.41 0.52
#